data_AF-C0BUF4-F1
#
_entry.id   AF-C0BUF4-F1
#
_cell.length_a   1.000
_cell.length_b   1.000
_cell.length_c   1.000
_cell.angle_alpha   90.00
_cell.angle_beta   90.00
_cell.angle_gamma   90.00
#
_symmetry.space_group_name_H-M   'P 1'
#
loop_
_entity.id
_entity.type
_entity.pdbx_description
1 polymer ?
#
loop_
_entity_poly.entity_id
_entity_poly.type
_entity_poly.pdbx_seq_one_letter_code
_entity_poly.pdbx_strand_id
1 'polypeptide(L)'
;MYSTVVSDVGTVRSNNQDSAFAGEHLIAICDGMGGHAGGDTASTIAIRSLAHIEQDNVQGDVQIIAHMMETSVMAAHDAIVGKAKRERRLAGMGTTVTSVALVAGYWVLAHIGDSRAYLLHDGRLIRMTSDHSYVQHLIDTGRISEAEARNHPQRNVVMRVLGDFDIDSSPDIAIRKAHPADRWLLCSDGLCGVLEDSTLQEVLSACSDQEECAQQLVSMALRAGSTDNVTAVIADATLALDADAFDLPHQTPLVGGAASASLEPIADIINEPVASAPALREGKKSPAARAAALRNGKNPNEDDNPPEQRVAQPSTVREENGDRTNPDTGEIPVVQKDDGRISADPNDPEVAKAIRNEHIEQRKTKRTRTRRNRVIAIIVTIVVLLGLAGGAFATYRWSQTKYYIGDDNGEVAIFQGVPTSLFGFQLSHAVTDTHMKTSELPPSWQEQLAQGISFDTYGEAKTHTRLIKKQLKQQQDEAAQKEQDKANGESDNKSSGTTSDKSSGKSDKSDDASANKSGGDQS
;
A
#
# COMPACT_ATOMS: atom_id res chain seq x y z
N MET A 1 23.55 21.01 -21.27
CA MET A 1 23.24 21.37 -19.86
C MET A 1 23.67 20.20 -19.00
N TYR A 2 24.05 20.41 -17.75
CA TYR A 2 24.30 19.29 -16.82
C TYR A 2 23.11 19.15 -15.89
N SER A 3 22.57 17.94 -15.72
CA SER A 3 21.33 17.75 -14.96
C SER A 3 21.37 16.51 -14.07
N THR A 4 20.51 16.45 -13.05
CA THR A 4 20.39 15.27 -12.21
C THR A 4 18.99 15.17 -11.63
N VAL A 5 18.62 13.98 -11.18
CA VAL A 5 17.31 13.70 -10.60
C VAL A 5 17.46 12.81 -9.39
N VAL A 6 16.70 13.11 -8.35
CA VAL A 6 16.49 12.25 -7.18
C VAL A 6 14.99 12.12 -6.95
N SER A 7 14.53 10.89 -6.75
CA SER A 7 13.13 10.57 -6.54
C SER A 7 12.99 9.52 -5.44
N ASP A 8 12.08 9.75 -4.49
CA ASP A 8 11.78 8.83 -3.39
C ASP A 8 10.28 8.56 -3.30
N VAL A 9 9.92 7.33 -2.90
CA VAL A 9 8.52 6.90 -2.69
C VAL A 9 7.84 7.72 -1.58
N GLY A 10 8.60 8.28 -0.65
CA GLY A 10 8.06 8.94 0.52
C GLY A 10 7.78 7.98 1.68
N THR A 11 7.16 8.53 2.72
CA THR A 11 6.95 7.83 3.99
C THR A 11 5.61 7.10 4.08
N VAL A 12 4.62 7.49 3.26
CA VAL A 12 3.22 7.01 3.33
C VAL A 12 2.81 6.21 2.10
N ARG A 13 3.22 6.62 0.89
CA ARG A 13 2.81 5.97 -0.36
C ARG A 13 3.44 4.58 -0.50
N SER A 14 2.72 3.65 -1.14
CA SER A 14 3.21 2.28 -1.36
C SER A 14 4.05 2.11 -2.62
N ASN A 15 3.91 3.01 -3.58
CA ASN A 15 4.62 3.01 -4.86
C ASN A 15 4.99 4.44 -5.23
N ASN A 16 6.00 4.59 -6.09
CA ASN A 16 6.33 5.86 -6.69
C ASN A 16 5.50 6.04 -7.96
N GLN A 17 4.72 7.12 -8.02
CA GLN A 17 3.92 7.49 -9.18
C GLN A 17 4.50 8.70 -9.91
N ASP A 18 5.50 9.37 -9.33
CA ASP A 18 6.30 10.36 -10.02
C ASP A 18 7.18 9.66 -11.08
N SER A 19 7.43 10.33 -12.18
CA SER A 19 8.47 9.98 -13.15
C SER A 19 9.24 11.22 -13.54
N ALA A 20 10.54 11.07 -13.79
CA ALA A 20 11.37 12.20 -14.16
C ALA A 20 12.48 11.80 -15.14
N PHE A 21 12.95 12.78 -15.91
CA PHE A 21 14.01 12.64 -16.89
C PHE A 21 14.99 13.81 -16.75
N ALA A 22 16.29 13.51 -16.78
CA ALA A 22 17.35 14.48 -16.67
C ALA A 22 18.43 14.16 -17.72
N GLY A 23 18.37 14.86 -18.86
CA GLY A 23 19.33 14.76 -19.97
C GLY A 23 20.19 16.01 -20.14
N GLU A 24 20.90 16.09 -21.26
CA GLU A 24 21.73 17.22 -21.66
C GLU A 24 20.93 18.36 -22.29
N HIS A 25 19.79 18.04 -22.90
CA HIS A 25 18.93 18.99 -23.61
C HIS A 25 17.55 19.14 -22.98
N LEU A 26 17.01 18.08 -22.37
CA LEU A 26 15.69 18.05 -21.74
C LEU A 26 15.78 17.65 -20.27
N ILE A 27 15.05 18.38 -19.42
CA ILE A 27 14.64 17.92 -18.10
C ILE A 27 13.11 17.88 -18.01
N ALA A 28 12.57 16.89 -17.31
CA ALA A 28 11.12 16.76 -17.12
C ALA A 28 10.77 16.07 -15.80
N ILE A 29 9.62 16.44 -15.25
CA ILE A 29 8.97 15.79 -14.12
C ILE A 29 7.48 15.61 -14.42
N CYS A 30 6.94 14.47 -14.04
CA CYS A 30 5.54 14.11 -14.18
C CYS A 30 5.06 13.45 -12.89
N ASP A 31 4.09 14.05 -12.22
CA ASP A 31 3.44 13.49 -11.03
C ASP A 31 2.21 12.69 -11.47
N GLY A 32 2.19 11.40 -11.15
CA GLY A 32 1.19 10.45 -11.63
C GLY A 32 0.00 10.32 -10.68
N MET A 33 -1.20 10.57 -11.18
CA MET A 33 -2.46 10.43 -10.43
C MET A 33 -3.35 9.30 -10.98
N GLY A 34 -4.18 8.73 -10.11
CA GLY A 34 -5.18 7.72 -10.46
C GLY A 34 -4.84 6.31 -9.94
N GLY A 35 -5.45 5.92 -8.83
CA GLY A 35 -5.31 4.59 -8.21
C GLY A 35 -3.84 4.15 -7.98
N HIS A 36 -3.61 2.91 -7.57
CA HIS A 36 -2.22 2.45 -7.34
C HIS A 36 -1.44 2.19 -8.64
N ALA A 37 -2.12 1.89 -9.76
CA ALA A 37 -1.52 1.44 -11.02
C ALA A 37 -1.81 2.36 -12.24
N GLY A 38 -2.58 3.43 -12.05
CA GLY A 38 -2.86 4.39 -13.12
C GLY A 38 -1.80 5.49 -13.17
N GLY A 39 -1.45 6.05 -12.01
CA GLY A 39 -0.50 7.17 -11.91
C GLY A 39 0.91 6.84 -12.43
N ASP A 40 1.48 5.72 -12.01
CA ASP A 40 2.81 5.24 -12.45
C ASP A 40 2.87 5.05 -13.98
N THR A 41 1.80 4.51 -14.54
CA THR A 41 1.65 4.30 -15.99
C THR A 41 1.52 5.64 -16.73
N ALA A 42 0.73 6.57 -16.21
CA ALA A 42 0.50 7.86 -16.85
C ALA A 42 1.77 8.72 -16.88
N SER A 43 2.47 8.85 -15.75
CA SER A 43 3.72 9.61 -15.67
C SER A 43 4.83 9.01 -16.53
N THR A 44 4.91 7.67 -16.59
CA THR A 44 5.87 6.98 -17.48
C THR A 44 5.58 7.25 -18.96
N ILE A 45 4.30 7.25 -19.37
CA ILE A 45 3.91 7.57 -20.76
C ILE A 45 4.28 9.00 -21.12
N ALA A 46 4.09 9.96 -20.20
CA ALA A 46 4.44 11.35 -20.43
C ALA A 46 5.94 11.55 -20.63
N ILE A 47 6.79 11.02 -19.72
CA ILE A 47 8.25 11.08 -19.89
C ILE A 47 8.69 10.42 -21.19
N ARG A 48 8.16 9.25 -21.51
CA ARG A 48 8.48 8.55 -22.77
C ARG A 48 8.13 9.38 -24.00
N SER A 49 7.00 10.10 -23.96
CA SER A 49 6.55 10.93 -25.08
C SER A 49 7.41 12.16 -25.27
N LEU A 50 8.06 12.66 -24.21
CA LEU A 50 8.96 13.82 -24.28
C LEU A 50 10.42 13.44 -24.60
N ALA A 51 10.85 12.22 -24.29
CA ALA A 51 12.26 11.81 -24.35
C ALA A 51 12.95 12.08 -25.69
N HIS A 52 12.25 12.03 -26.83
CA HIS A 52 12.86 12.28 -28.15
C HIS A 52 13.39 13.71 -28.32
N ILE A 53 12.89 14.68 -27.54
CA ILE A 53 13.39 16.07 -27.54
C ILE A 53 14.88 16.11 -27.12
N GLU A 54 15.35 15.11 -26.39
CA GLU A 54 16.77 14.97 -26.04
C GLU A 54 17.67 14.85 -27.29
N GLN A 55 17.21 14.16 -28.34
CA GLN A 55 17.97 13.97 -29.57
C GLN A 55 17.65 15.00 -30.65
N ASP A 56 16.40 15.43 -30.73
CA ASP A 56 15.90 16.28 -31.80
C ASP A 56 16.32 17.74 -31.61
N ASN A 57 17.63 18.02 -31.66
CA ASN A 57 18.17 19.37 -31.71
C ASN A 57 18.02 19.95 -33.13
N VAL A 58 16.77 20.12 -33.58
CA VAL A 58 16.42 20.57 -34.94
C VAL A 58 17.02 21.96 -35.21
N GLN A 59 18.25 21.98 -35.75
CA GLN A 59 18.96 23.16 -36.25
C GLN A 59 19.06 24.36 -35.28
N GLY A 60 18.75 24.18 -33.99
CA GLY A 60 18.71 25.25 -33.00
C GLY A 60 17.50 26.19 -33.12
N ASP A 61 16.41 25.81 -33.79
CA ASP A 61 15.21 26.67 -33.85
C ASP A 61 14.34 26.50 -32.60
N VAL A 62 14.32 27.53 -31.77
CA VAL A 62 13.57 27.61 -30.51
C VAL A 62 12.06 27.41 -30.72
N GLN A 63 11.50 27.90 -31.83
CA GLN A 63 10.06 27.79 -32.10
C GLN A 63 9.67 26.36 -32.48
N ILE A 64 10.54 25.66 -33.21
CA ILE A 64 10.33 24.25 -33.55
C ILE A 64 10.32 23.41 -32.28
N ILE A 65 11.27 23.62 -31.37
CA ILE A 65 11.30 22.90 -30.09
C ILE A 65 10.08 23.23 -29.22
N ALA A 66 9.66 24.50 -29.16
CA ALA A 66 8.45 24.87 -28.43
C ALA A 66 7.21 24.15 -28.97
N HIS A 67 7.04 24.09 -30.29
CA HIS A 67 5.93 23.37 -30.91
C HIS A 67 6.06 21.85 -30.73
N MET A 68 7.29 21.31 -30.79
CA MET A 68 7.57 19.91 -30.51
C MET A 68 7.20 19.55 -29.07
N MET A 69 7.58 20.37 -28.07
CA MET A 69 7.18 20.16 -26.67
C MET A 69 5.66 20.17 -26.52
N GLU A 70 4.96 21.14 -27.10
CA GLU A 70 3.49 21.22 -27.08
C GLU A 70 2.85 19.97 -27.69
N THR A 71 3.25 19.58 -28.90
CA THR A 71 2.70 18.43 -29.62
C THR A 71 3.03 17.11 -28.92
N SER A 72 4.19 16.99 -28.29
CA SER A 72 4.60 15.81 -27.51
C SER A 72 3.83 15.66 -26.21
N VAL A 73 3.52 16.77 -25.53
CA VAL A 73 2.60 16.76 -24.39
C VAL A 73 1.19 16.32 -24.83
N MET A 74 0.73 16.77 -26.00
CA MET A 74 -0.57 16.35 -26.54
C MET A 74 -0.60 14.90 -27.01
N ALA A 75 0.49 14.40 -27.58
CA ALA A 75 0.63 12.99 -27.90
C ALA A 75 0.62 12.12 -26.61
N ALA A 76 1.23 12.60 -25.53
CA ALA A 76 1.15 11.95 -24.22
C ALA A 76 -0.29 11.89 -23.71
N HIS A 77 -1.04 13.00 -23.79
CA HIS A 77 -2.45 13.05 -23.44
C HIS A 77 -3.24 11.96 -24.17
N ASP A 78 -3.14 11.92 -25.51
CA ASP A 78 -3.86 10.94 -26.33
C ASP A 78 -3.47 9.50 -26.02
N ALA A 79 -2.19 9.25 -25.73
CA ALA A 79 -1.69 7.94 -25.34
C ALA A 79 -2.27 7.49 -23.98
N ILE A 80 -2.33 8.39 -23.00
CA ILE A 80 -2.91 8.16 -21.67
C ILE A 80 -4.42 7.88 -21.82
N VAL A 81 -5.17 8.75 -22.49
CA VAL A 81 -6.61 8.57 -22.76
C VAL A 81 -6.89 7.25 -23.47
N GLY A 82 -6.12 6.94 -24.52
CA GLY A 82 -6.26 5.72 -25.29
C GLY A 82 -6.02 4.47 -24.45
N LYS A 83 -5.04 4.50 -23.54
CA LYS A 83 -4.75 3.38 -22.64
C LYS A 83 -5.79 3.24 -21.53
N ALA A 84 -6.26 4.34 -20.95
CA ALA A 84 -7.32 4.35 -19.94
C ALA A 84 -8.63 3.75 -20.48
N LYS A 85 -8.99 4.07 -21.73
CA LYS A 85 -10.16 3.52 -22.43
C LYS A 85 -10.06 2.02 -22.71
N ARG A 86 -8.86 1.51 -23.02
CA ARG A 86 -8.63 0.07 -23.28
C ARG A 86 -8.61 -0.77 -22.00
N GLU A 87 -8.08 -0.22 -20.91
CA GLU A 87 -7.90 -0.92 -19.65
C GLU A 87 -8.72 -0.27 -18.54
N ARG A 88 -9.92 -0.80 -18.24
CA ARG A 88 -10.81 -0.25 -17.20
C ARG A 88 -10.15 -0.07 -15.82
N ARG A 89 -9.13 -0.86 -15.49
CA ARG A 89 -8.38 -0.74 -14.22
C ARG A 89 -7.54 0.54 -14.14
N LEU A 90 -7.27 1.18 -15.28
CA LEU A 90 -6.53 2.44 -15.42
C LEU A 90 -7.47 3.62 -15.66
N ALA A 91 -8.78 3.45 -15.48
CA ALA A 91 -9.75 4.53 -15.63
C ALA A 91 -9.44 5.64 -14.62
N GLY A 92 -9.48 6.90 -15.08
CA GLY A 92 -9.13 8.06 -14.28
C GLY A 92 -7.63 8.20 -14.00
N MET A 93 -6.77 7.52 -14.75
CA MET A 93 -5.34 7.81 -14.71
C MET A 93 -5.03 9.15 -15.38
N GLY A 94 -4.07 9.86 -14.82
CA GLY A 94 -3.55 11.10 -15.38
C GLY A 94 -2.20 11.46 -14.79
N THR A 95 -1.62 12.54 -15.28
CA THR A 95 -0.34 13.02 -14.77
C THR A 95 -0.15 14.50 -15.04
N THR A 96 0.61 15.17 -14.19
CA THR A 96 1.17 16.49 -14.46
C THR A 96 2.33 16.37 -15.44
N VAL A 97 2.72 17.48 -16.07
CA VAL A 97 3.97 17.59 -16.81
C VAL A 97 4.57 18.96 -16.56
N THR A 98 5.81 19.00 -16.13
CA THR A 98 6.64 20.19 -16.13
C THR A 98 7.97 19.82 -16.76
N SER A 99 8.32 20.46 -17.87
CA SER A 99 9.56 20.18 -18.59
C SER A 99 10.24 21.44 -19.09
N VAL A 100 11.56 21.41 -19.12
CA VAL A 100 12.41 22.51 -19.60
C VAL A 100 13.43 21.95 -20.57
N ALA A 101 13.54 22.57 -21.74
CA ALA A 101 14.56 22.26 -22.75
C ALA A 101 15.52 23.43 -22.95
N LEU A 102 16.80 23.13 -23.19
CA LEU A 102 17.82 24.12 -23.57
C LEU A 102 18.14 23.98 -25.07
N VAL A 103 17.75 24.98 -25.86
CA VAL A 103 18.01 25.02 -27.31
C VAL A 103 18.53 26.39 -27.72
N ALA A 104 19.64 26.43 -28.46
CA ALA A 104 20.23 27.65 -29.02
C ALA A 104 20.35 28.84 -28.04
N GLY A 105 20.65 28.57 -26.76
CA GLY A 105 20.76 29.60 -25.72
C GLY A 105 19.41 30.14 -25.23
N TYR A 106 18.33 29.39 -25.42
CA TYR A 106 17.00 29.66 -24.89
C TYR A 106 16.48 28.48 -24.07
N TRP A 107 15.84 28.80 -22.95
CA TRP A 107 15.01 27.90 -22.17
C TRP A 107 13.61 27.87 -22.76
N VAL A 108 13.10 26.68 -23.01
CA VAL A 108 11.71 26.43 -23.40
C VAL A 108 11.05 25.61 -22.30
N LEU A 109 10.05 26.19 -21.63
CA LEU A 109 9.28 25.57 -20.57
C LEU A 109 7.94 25.11 -21.13
N ALA A 110 7.54 23.88 -20.83
CA ALA A 110 6.16 23.40 -21.00
C ALA A 110 5.60 22.94 -19.65
N HIS A 111 4.39 23.35 -19.32
CA HIS A 111 3.80 23.10 -18.01
C HIS A 111 2.29 22.80 -18.06
N ILE A 112 1.88 21.76 -17.33
CA ILE A 112 0.50 21.45 -16.99
C ILE A 112 0.43 20.71 -15.64
N GLY A 113 -0.24 21.30 -14.66
CA GLY A 113 -0.48 20.67 -13.35
C GLY A 113 -0.01 21.58 -12.23
N ASP A 114 0.36 21.00 -11.10
CA ASP A 114 0.81 21.70 -9.88
C ASP A 114 2.25 21.35 -9.47
N SER A 115 2.95 20.55 -10.28
CA SER A 115 4.42 20.42 -10.18
C SER A 115 5.09 21.73 -10.59
N ARG A 116 6.14 22.15 -9.89
CA ARG A 116 6.69 23.51 -10.04
C ARG A 116 8.06 23.53 -10.71
N ALA A 117 8.29 24.57 -11.51
CA ALA A 117 9.61 24.94 -12.00
C ALA A 117 10.08 26.24 -11.35
N TYR A 118 11.30 26.23 -10.82
CA TYR A 118 11.98 27.39 -10.28
C TYR A 118 13.29 27.62 -11.05
N LEU A 119 13.60 28.88 -11.30
CA LEU A 119 14.85 29.33 -11.90
C LEU A 119 15.62 30.17 -10.87
N LEU A 120 16.80 29.73 -10.48
CA LEU A 120 17.76 30.53 -9.74
C LEU A 120 18.62 31.30 -10.75
N HIS A 121 18.44 32.62 -10.78
CA HIS A 121 19.16 33.53 -11.67
C HIS A 121 19.67 34.72 -10.86
N ASP A 122 20.96 35.05 -11.00
CA ASP A 122 21.63 36.13 -10.25
C ASP A 122 21.38 36.07 -8.72
N GLY A 123 21.38 34.84 -8.16
CA GLY A 123 21.17 34.60 -6.72
C GLY A 123 19.73 34.81 -6.25
N ARG A 124 18.76 34.95 -7.15
CA ARG A 124 17.34 35.07 -6.83
C ARG A 124 16.55 33.90 -7.39
N LEU A 125 15.74 33.28 -6.53
CA LEU A 125 14.84 32.23 -6.95
C LEU A 125 13.56 32.84 -7.53
N ILE A 126 13.22 32.46 -8.75
CA ILE A 126 12.02 32.91 -9.45
C ILE A 126 11.19 31.67 -9.77
N ARG A 127 9.95 31.64 -9.29
CA ARG A 127 8.99 30.61 -9.69
C ARG A 127 8.52 30.89 -11.11
N MET A 128 8.65 29.91 -11.99
CA MET A 128 8.42 30.04 -13.43
C MET A 128 7.06 29.51 -13.87
N THR A 129 6.42 28.67 -13.04
CA THR A 129 5.10 28.09 -13.29
C THR A 129 4.05 28.66 -12.34
N SER A 130 2.80 28.72 -12.80
CA SER A 130 1.62 28.93 -11.94
C SER A 130 0.88 27.61 -11.82
N ASP A 131 0.54 27.19 -10.60
CA ASP A 131 -0.10 25.88 -10.42
C ASP A 131 -1.49 25.89 -11.05
N HIS A 132 -1.79 24.87 -11.84
CA HIS A 132 -3.14 24.61 -12.30
C HIS A 132 -3.97 23.91 -11.23
N SER A 133 -4.07 24.52 -10.04
CA SER A 133 -4.80 23.99 -8.89
C SER A 133 -6.00 24.86 -8.51
N TYR A 134 -6.96 24.26 -7.80
CA TYR A 134 -8.14 24.98 -7.33
C TYR A 134 -7.79 26.11 -6.37
N VAL A 135 -6.80 25.89 -5.50
CA VAL A 135 -6.35 26.93 -4.56
C VAL A 135 -5.64 28.07 -5.27
N GLN A 136 -4.86 27.79 -6.33
CA GLN A 136 -4.26 28.85 -7.14
C GLN A 136 -5.34 29.71 -7.82
N HIS A 137 -6.40 29.08 -8.37
CA HIS A 137 -7.54 29.83 -8.91
C HIS A 137 -8.22 30.73 -7.88
N LEU A 138 -8.35 30.29 -6.63
CA LEU A 138 -8.89 31.11 -5.55
C LEU A 138 -7.96 32.28 -5.17
N ILE A 139 -6.64 32.09 -5.23
CA ILE A 139 -5.67 33.16 -5.03
C ILE A 139 -5.79 34.19 -6.16
N ASP A 140 -5.78 33.73 -7.41
CA ASP A 140 -5.81 34.58 -8.60
C ASP A 140 -7.10 35.43 -8.68
N THR A 141 -8.21 34.90 -8.13
CA THR A 141 -9.50 35.60 -8.04
C THR A 141 -9.66 36.43 -6.76
N GLY A 142 -8.63 36.49 -5.91
CA GLY A 142 -8.61 37.25 -4.65
C GLY A 142 -9.59 36.73 -3.59
N ARG A 143 -9.96 35.45 -3.66
CA ARG A 143 -10.88 34.79 -2.71
C ARG A 143 -10.19 34.32 -1.45
N ILE A 144 -8.92 33.93 -1.56
CA ILE A 144 -8.06 33.52 -0.44
C ILE A 144 -6.66 34.12 -0.61
N SER A 145 -5.93 34.23 0.48
CA SER A 145 -4.50 34.54 0.49
C SER A 145 -3.64 33.29 0.27
N GLU A 146 -2.37 33.49 -0.10
CA GLU A 146 -1.38 32.39 -0.22
C GLU A 146 -1.21 31.61 1.10
N ALA A 147 -1.29 32.29 2.25
CA ALA A 147 -1.19 31.65 3.56
C ALA A 147 -2.40 30.74 3.85
N GLU A 148 -3.61 31.15 3.44
CA GLU A 148 -4.83 30.35 3.58
C GLU A 148 -4.83 29.14 2.63
N ALA A 149 -4.28 29.30 1.42
CA ALA A 149 -4.19 28.23 0.44
C ALA A 149 -3.43 26.99 0.95
N ARG A 150 -2.35 27.19 1.73
CA ARG A 150 -1.55 26.09 2.30
C ARG A 150 -2.35 25.14 3.18
N ASN A 151 -3.33 25.67 3.91
CA ASN A 151 -4.17 24.90 4.84
C ASN A 151 -5.56 24.59 4.27
N HIS A 152 -5.79 24.88 2.99
CA HIS A 152 -7.10 24.72 2.38
C HIS A 152 -7.48 23.23 2.26
N PRO A 153 -8.72 22.83 2.58
CA PRO A 153 -9.16 21.44 2.48
C PRO A 153 -9.01 20.83 1.08
N GLN A 154 -9.13 21.66 0.05
CA GLN A 154 -9.03 21.28 -1.37
C GLN A 154 -7.69 21.67 -2.00
N ARG A 155 -6.60 21.77 -1.21
CA ARG A 155 -5.28 22.15 -1.74
C ARG A 155 -4.71 21.15 -2.77
N ASN A 156 -5.09 19.87 -2.66
CA ASN A 156 -4.65 18.80 -3.57
C ASN A 156 -5.55 18.66 -4.82
N VAL A 157 -6.45 19.62 -5.09
CA VAL A 157 -7.35 19.54 -6.25
C VAL A 157 -6.70 20.23 -7.44
N VAL A 158 -6.25 19.44 -8.40
CA VAL A 158 -5.69 19.91 -9.68
C VAL A 158 -6.80 20.12 -10.70
N MET A 159 -6.70 21.22 -11.46
CA MET A 159 -7.69 21.71 -12.42
C MET A 159 -7.31 21.43 -13.89
N ARG A 160 -6.01 21.28 -14.20
CA ARG A 160 -5.51 20.89 -15.53
C ARG A 160 -4.46 19.80 -15.37
N VAL A 161 -4.68 18.64 -15.99
CA VAL A 161 -3.76 17.50 -16.02
C VAL A 161 -3.93 16.74 -17.33
N LEU A 162 -2.94 15.94 -17.71
CA LEU A 162 -3.11 14.99 -18.80
C LEU A 162 -3.91 13.78 -18.32
N GLY A 163 -4.86 13.29 -19.10
CA GLY A 163 -5.63 12.10 -18.76
C GLY A 163 -7.02 12.06 -19.37
N ASP A 164 -7.79 11.03 -19.00
CA ASP A 164 -9.17 10.82 -19.44
C ASP A 164 -10.15 11.68 -18.62
N PHE A 165 -9.92 13.00 -18.62
CA PHE A 165 -10.72 14.01 -17.95
C PHE A 165 -11.25 15.00 -18.99
N ASP A 166 -12.49 15.44 -18.84
CA ASP A 166 -13.11 16.47 -19.69
C ASP A 166 -12.69 17.87 -19.24
N ILE A 167 -11.37 18.13 -19.29
CA ILE A 167 -10.72 19.37 -18.87
C ILE A 167 -9.71 19.80 -19.93
N ASP A 168 -9.37 21.08 -19.94
CA ASP A 168 -8.37 21.63 -20.85
C ASP A 168 -6.99 21.00 -20.58
N SER A 169 -6.43 20.36 -21.61
CA SER A 169 -5.16 19.66 -21.58
C SER A 169 -4.04 20.43 -22.30
N SER A 170 -4.33 21.61 -22.84
CA SER A 170 -3.30 22.46 -23.47
C SER A 170 -2.19 22.78 -22.46
N PRO A 171 -0.90 22.64 -22.82
CA PRO A 171 0.19 23.04 -21.95
C PRO A 171 0.45 24.54 -22.06
N ASP A 172 0.92 25.14 -20.97
CA ASP A 172 1.48 26.48 -20.99
C ASP A 172 2.91 26.42 -21.51
N ILE A 173 3.23 27.21 -22.55
CA ILE A 173 4.57 27.29 -23.16
C ILE A 173 5.19 28.66 -22.87
N ALA A 174 6.43 28.66 -22.38
CA ALA A 174 7.20 29.89 -22.16
C ALA A 174 8.63 29.77 -22.70
N ILE A 175 9.08 30.80 -23.43
CA ILE A 175 10.42 30.88 -24.01
C ILE A 175 11.18 32.00 -23.33
N ARG A 176 12.41 31.74 -22.89
CA ARG A 176 13.29 32.74 -22.28
C ARG A 176 14.74 32.57 -22.71
N LYS A 177 15.48 33.67 -22.72
CA LYS A 177 16.92 33.63 -22.97
C LYS A 177 17.62 32.94 -21.80
N ALA A 178 18.49 31.98 -22.09
CA ALA A 178 19.32 31.32 -21.11
C ALA A 178 20.52 32.21 -20.79
N HIS A 179 20.88 32.25 -19.51
CA HIS A 179 22.08 32.89 -19.02
C HIS A 179 23.03 31.84 -18.41
N PRO A 180 24.35 32.05 -18.56
CA PRO A 180 25.35 31.31 -17.79
C PRO A 180 25.00 31.22 -16.31
N ALA A 181 25.21 30.04 -15.71
CA ALA A 181 24.93 29.77 -14.31
C ALA A 181 23.44 29.84 -13.89
N ASP A 182 22.51 29.92 -14.85
CA ASP A 182 21.11 29.62 -14.58
C ASP A 182 21.00 28.20 -14.00
N ARG A 183 20.29 28.07 -12.89
CA ARG A 183 19.98 26.77 -12.28
C ARG A 183 18.49 26.56 -12.19
N TRP A 184 18.02 25.48 -12.76
CA TRP A 184 16.64 25.03 -12.70
C TRP A 184 16.44 24.02 -11.56
N LEU A 185 15.30 24.15 -10.88
CA LEU A 185 14.71 23.12 -10.02
C LEU A 185 13.32 22.80 -10.57
N LEU A 186 13.11 21.55 -11.01
CA LEU A 186 11.77 20.99 -11.20
C LEU A 186 11.43 20.11 -10.01
N CYS A 187 10.21 20.23 -9.48
CA CYS A 187 9.83 19.49 -8.29
C CYS A 187 8.35 19.10 -8.26
N SER A 188 8.05 17.93 -7.69
CA SER A 188 6.68 17.48 -7.44
C SER A 188 6.10 18.17 -6.21
N ASP A 189 4.78 18.04 -6.03
CA ASP A 189 4.06 18.65 -4.90
C ASP A 189 4.57 18.12 -3.55
N GLY A 190 5.09 16.89 -3.51
CA GLY A 190 5.71 16.30 -2.33
C GLY A 190 6.96 17.03 -1.85
N LEU A 191 7.58 17.88 -2.68
CA LEU A 191 8.66 18.78 -2.28
C LEU A 191 8.13 20.19 -2.00
N CYS A 192 7.50 20.83 -2.99
CA CYS A 192 7.10 22.25 -2.92
C CYS A 192 5.84 22.49 -2.07
N GLY A 193 5.14 21.42 -1.68
CA GLY A 193 4.04 21.44 -0.72
C GLY A 193 4.50 21.44 0.73
N VAL A 194 5.77 21.10 1.02
CA VAL A 194 6.32 21.07 2.40
C VAL A 194 7.48 22.03 2.63
N LEU A 195 8.28 22.33 1.60
CA LEU A 195 9.39 23.28 1.70
C LEU A 195 8.96 24.67 1.21
N GLU A 196 9.39 25.72 1.92
CA GLU A 196 9.16 27.10 1.49
C GLU A 196 10.18 27.56 0.45
N ASP A 197 9.77 28.50 -0.41
CA ASP A 197 10.64 29.09 -1.44
C ASP A 197 11.95 29.68 -0.87
N SER A 198 11.92 30.20 0.37
CA SER A 198 13.12 30.69 1.08
C SER A 198 14.13 29.58 1.33
N THR A 199 13.66 28.41 1.77
CA THR A 199 14.48 27.21 1.98
C THR A 199 15.01 26.67 0.66
N LEU A 200 14.18 26.65 -0.39
CA LEU A 200 14.62 26.25 -1.73
C LEU A 200 15.75 27.15 -2.24
N GLN A 201 15.61 28.47 -2.08
CA GLN A 201 16.63 29.43 -2.51
C GLN A 201 17.94 29.23 -1.75
N GLU A 202 17.88 29.04 -0.43
CA GLU A 202 19.06 28.82 0.41
C GLU A 202 19.86 27.60 -0.06
N VAL A 203 19.18 26.46 -0.24
CA VAL A 203 19.82 25.21 -0.65
C VAL A 203 20.37 25.29 -2.07
N LEU A 204 19.59 25.85 -3.02
CA LEU A 204 20.04 25.99 -4.41
C LEU A 204 21.23 26.94 -4.56
N SER A 205 21.35 27.93 -3.67
CA SER A 205 22.45 28.91 -3.69
C SER A 205 23.70 28.41 -2.95
N ALA A 206 23.54 27.58 -1.92
CA ALA A 206 24.63 27.11 -1.08
C ALA A 206 25.35 25.87 -1.62
N CYS A 207 24.61 24.96 -2.28
CA CYS A 207 25.16 23.69 -2.74
C CYS A 207 25.63 23.81 -4.19
N SER A 208 26.93 23.65 -4.46
CA SER A 208 27.44 23.72 -5.85
C SER A 208 27.16 22.46 -6.65
N ASP A 209 27.24 21.28 -6.00
CA ASP A 209 27.03 19.99 -6.63
C ASP A 209 25.53 19.71 -6.84
N GLN A 210 25.15 19.36 -8.07
CA GLN A 210 23.73 19.21 -8.42
C GLN A 210 23.11 17.99 -7.73
N GLU A 211 23.87 16.89 -7.60
CA GLU A 211 23.36 15.65 -7.00
C GLU A 211 23.19 15.83 -5.49
N GLU A 212 24.18 16.41 -4.81
CA GLU A 212 24.09 16.77 -3.40
C GLU A 212 22.92 17.72 -3.13
N CYS A 213 22.71 18.71 -4.01
CA CYS A 213 21.58 19.63 -3.91
C CYS A 213 20.23 18.88 -3.99
N ALA A 214 20.06 18.00 -5.00
CA ALA A 214 18.85 17.20 -5.16
C ALA A 214 18.63 16.24 -3.97
N GLN A 215 19.70 15.56 -3.51
CA GLN A 215 19.67 14.67 -2.35
C GLN A 215 19.26 15.40 -1.07
N GLN A 216 19.83 16.59 -0.84
CA GLN A 216 19.53 17.41 0.32
C GLN A 216 18.08 17.89 0.31
N LEU A 217 17.58 18.37 -0.84
CA LEU A 217 16.20 18.82 -0.99
C LEU A 217 15.19 17.70 -0.71
N VAL A 218 15.41 16.51 -1.29
CA VAL A 218 14.53 15.35 -1.05
C VAL A 218 14.61 14.90 0.43
N SER A 219 15.82 14.82 1.02
CA SER A 219 15.99 14.49 2.45
C SER A 219 15.26 15.49 3.35
N MET A 220 15.35 16.80 3.05
CA MET A 220 14.66 17.86 3.80
C MET A 220 13.14 17.72 3.71
N ALA A 221 12.59 17.47 2.52
CA ALA A 221 11.14 17.28 2.35
C ALA A 221 10.62 16.05 3.12
N LEU A 222 11.36 14.93 3.10
CA LEU A 222 11.01 13.74 3.88
C LEU A 222 11.06 14.01 5.39
N ARG A 223 12.08 14.74 5.87
CA ARG A 223 12.22 15.14 7.28
C ARG A 223 11.17 16.16 7.72
N ALA A 224 10.70 17.01 6.80
CA ALA A 224 9.60 17.94 7.02
C ALA A 224 8.23 17.23 7.11
N GLY A 225 8.18 15.92 6.82
CA GLY A 225 6.96 15.12 6.96
C GLY A 225 6.16 14.99 5.67
N SER A 226 6.81 15.07 4.50
CA SER A 226 6.13 14.82 3.23
C SER A 226 5.42 13.45 3.22
N THR A 227 4.14 13.49 2.85
CA THR A 227 3.26 12.32 2.75
C THR A 227 3.15 11.79 1.34
N ASP A 228 3.76 12.46 0.36
CA ASP A 228 3.69 12.09 -1.05
C ASP A 228 5.01 11.52 -1.59
N ASN A 229 5.00 11.13 -2.85
CA ASN A 229 6.22 10.91 -3.62
C ASN A 229 6.99 12.24 -3.71
N VAL A 230 8.31 12.18 -3.60
CA VAL A 230 9.15 13.37 -3.58
C VAL A 230 10.19 13.26 -4.67
N THR A 231 10.11 14.15 -5.66
CA THR A 231 11.02 14.15 -6.80
C THR A 231 11.57 15.55 -7.04
N ALA A 232 12.88 15.65 -7.24
CA ALA A 232 13.58 16.88 -7.57
C ALA A 232 14.51 16.63 -8.77
N VAL A 233 14.44 17.51 -9.76
CA VAL A 233 15.35 17.56 -10.92
C VAL A 233 16.09 18.88 -10.87
N ILE A 234 17.43 18.82 -10.87
CA ILE A 234 18.31 20.00 -10.88
C ILE A 234 18.98 20.06 -12.24
N ALA A 235 19.08 21.25 -12.83
CA ALA A 235 19.84 21.42 -14.06
C ALA A 235 20.54 22.78 -14.15
N ASP A 236 21.80 22.76 -14.57
CA ASP A 236 22.64 23.94 -14.67
C ASP A 236 22.96 24.28 -16.13
N ALA A 237 22.80 25.56 -16.47
CA ALA A 237 23.39 26.13 -17.68
C ALA A 237 24.90 26.29 -17.49
N THR A 238 25.64 25.39 -18.11
CA THR A 238 27.09 25.48 -18.21
C THR A 238 27.48 26.45 -19.33
N LEU A 239 28.53 27.25 -19.11
CA LEU A 239 29.18 28.02 -20.17
C LEU A 239 29.88 27.04 -21.11
N ALA A 240 29.40 26.94 -22.34
CA ALA A 240 30.17 26.33 -23.42
C ALA A 240 31.39 27.24 -23.69
N LEU A 241 32.53 26.95 -23.06
CA LEU A 241 33.83 27.37 -23.57
C LEU A 241 34.05 26.56 -24.85
N ASP A 242 33.55 27.06 -25.98
CA ASP A 242 33.52 26.38 -27.29
C ASP A 242 33.11 24.89 -27.18
N ALA A 243 31.81 24.61 -27.25
CA ALA A 243 31.28 23.23 -27.23
C ALA A 243 31.89 22.33 -28.32
N ASP A 244 32.43 22.93 -29.40
CA ASP A 244 33.13 22.23 -30.49
C ASP A 244 34.66 22.12 -30.28
N ALA A 245 35.24 22.82 -29.30
CA ALA A 245 36.70 22.84 -29.07
C ALA A 245 37.18 21.80 -28.05
N PHE A 246 36.28 21.28 -27.23
CA PHE A 246 36.57 20.22 -26.27
C PHE A 246 35.52 19.12 -26.38
N ASP A 247 35.95 17.87 -26.63
CA ASP A 247 35.15 16.65 -26.40
C ASP A 247 34.79 16.58 -24.90
N LEU A 248 33.83 17.39 -24.46
CA LEU A 248 33.26 17.31 -23.13
C LEU A 248 32.51 15.97 -23.04
N PRO A 249 32.73 15.18 -21.99
CA PRO A 249 32.07 13.88 -21.87
C PRO A 249 30.55 14.09 -21.81
N HIS A 250 29.84 13.47 -22.75
CA HIS A 250 28.38 13.43 -22.72
C HIS A 250 27.90 12.77 -21.43
N GLN A 251 26.97 13.42 -20.75
CA GLN A 251 26.30 12.90 -19.59
C GLN A 251 25.29 11.84 -20.02
N THR A 252 25.35 10.64 -19.44
CA THR A 252 24.30 9.64 -19.59
C THR A 252 22.99 10.16 -18.96
N PRO A 253 21.88 10.26 -19.72
CA PRO A 253 20.62 10.73 -19.18
C PRO A 253 20.12 9.85 -18.03
N LEU A 254 19.56 10.50 -17.01
CA LEU A 254 19.05 9.87 -15.80
C LEU A 254 17.52 9.82 -15.80
N VAL A 255 16.96 8.68 -15.43
CA VAL A 255 15.51 8.46 -15.32
C VAL A 255 15.13 8.15 -13.88
N GLY A 256 14.27 8.99 -13.29
CA GLY A 256 13.78 8.87 -11.92
C GLY A 256 12.34 8.32 -11.82
N GLY A 257 11.98 7.88 -10.62
CA GLY A 257 10.59 7.49 -10.30
C GLY A 257 10.13 6.21 -10.98
N ALA A 258 8.84 6.12 -11.33
CA ALA A 258 8.22 4.96 -11.98
C ALA A 258 8.85 4.63 -13.34
N ALA A 259 9.22 5.64 -14.12
CA ALA A 259 9.87 5.45 -15.42
C ALA A 259 11.21 4.71 -15.33
N SER A 260 11.90 4.75 -14.18
CA SER A 260 13.16 4.01 -13.96
C SER A 260 13.00 2.48 -14.03
N ALA A 261 11.77 1.97 -13.91
CA ALA A 261 11.47 0.55 -14.09
C ALA A 261 11.39 0.11 -15.57
N SER A 262 11.38 1.06 -16.51
CA SER A 262 11.24 0.84 -17.96
C SER A 262 12.23 1.72 -18.73
N LEU A 263 13.53 1.47 -18.52
CA LEU A 263 14.62 2.23 -19.12
C LEU A 263 14.81 1.92 -20.61
N GLU A 264 14.60 0.67 -21.01
CA GLU A 264 14.89 0.20 -22.37
C GLU A 264 14.08 0.93 -23.45
N PRO A 265 12.77 1.18 -23.30
CA PRO A 265 12.02 1.98 -24.27
C PRO A 265 12.51 3.43 -24.38
N ILE A 266 13.06 3.99 -23.31
CA ILE A 266 13.62 5.35 -23.32
C ILE A 266 14.95 5.35 -24.05
N ALA A 267 15.84 4.40 -23.73
CA ALA A 267 17.11 4.19 -24.45
C ALA A 267 16.89 4.01 -25.96
N ASP A 268 15.85 3.27 -26.34
CA ASP A 268 15.50 3.05 -27.74
C ASP A 268 14.98 4.32 -28.42
N ILE A 269 14.26 5.19 -27.70
CA ILE A 269 13.78 6.48 -28.23
C ILE A 269 14.93 7.45 -28.43
N ILE A 270 15.84 7.52 -27.46
CA ILE A 270 16.97 8.45 -27.51
C ILE A 270 18.22 7.84 -28.16
N ASN A 271 18.13 6.61 -28.70
CA ASN A 271 19.23 5.85 -29.30
C ASN A 271 20.58 5.95 -28.55
N GLU A 272 20.53 6.05 -27.22
CA GLU A 272 21.68 6.30 -26.34
C GLU A 272 21.48 5.57 -25.01
N PRO A 273 22.57 5.29 -24.26
CA PRO A 273 22.45 4.67 -22.94
C PRO A 273 21.69 5.59 -21.99
N VAL A 274 20.80 5.02 -21.18
CA VAL A 274 20.14 5.74 -20.07
C VAL A 274 20.38 5.02 -18.76
N ALA A 275 20.49 5.76 -17.67
CA ALA A 275 20.67 5.20 -16.34
C ALA A 275 19.50 5.53 -15.42
N SER A 276 19.22 4.66 -14.45
CA SER A 276 18.31 5.01 -13.37
C SER A 276 18.89 6.14 -12.51
N ALA A 277 18.02 6.93 -11.89
CA ALA A 277 18.43 7.93 -10.91
C ALA A 277 19.21 7.31 -9.73
N PRO A 278 20.18 8.02 -9.13
CA PRO A 278 20.83 7.58 -7.90
C PRO A 278 19.82 7.43 -6.76
N ALA A 279 20.04 6.43 -5.91
CA ALA A 279 19.23 6.24 -4.71
C ALA A 279 19.49 7.36 -3.67
N LEU A 280 18.51 7.62 -2.81
CA LEU A 280 18.66 8.58 -1.72
C LEU A 280 19.73 8.10 -0.71
N ARG A 281 20.77 8.92 -0.48
CA ARG A 281 21.97 8.54 0.30
C ARG A 281 21.71 8.34 1.80
N GLU A 282 20.76 9.08 2.39
CA GLU A 282 20.54 9.09 3.85
C GLU A 282 19.44 8.15 4.37
N GLY A 283 18.82 7.32 3.51
CA GLY A 283 17.64 6.55 3.89
C GLY A 283 17.90 5.08 4.20
N LYS A 284 17.79 4.65 5.48
CA LYS A 284 17.21 3.32 5.74
C LYS A 284 15.87 3.29 5.01
N LYS A 285 15.60 2.27 4.18
CA LYS A 285 14.34 2.12 3.41
C LYS A 285 13.16 2.71 4.18
N SER A 286 12.39 3.61 3.56
CA SER A 286 11.27 4.27 4.24
C SER A 286 10.35 3.21 4.89
N PRO A 287 9.67 3.51 6.01
CA PRO A 287 8.75 2.55 6.63
C PRO A 287 7.75 1.96 5.61
N ALA A 288 7.28 2.77 4.66
CA ALA A 288 6.43 2.33 3.56
C ALA A 288 7.16 1.41 2.58
N ALA A 289 8.39 1.73 2.16
CA ALA A 289 9.20 0.85 1.32
C ALA A 289 9.50 -0.50 2.00
N ARG A 290 9.75 -0.51 3.32
CA ARG A 290 9.90 -1.74 4.11
C ARG A 290 8.61 -2.54 4.19
N ALA A 291 7.47 -1.88 4.39
CA ALA A 291 6.16 -2.54 4.40
C ALA A 291 5.82 -3.14 3.02
N ALA A 292 6.10 -2.42 1.94
CA ALA A 292 5.92 -2.91 0.57
C ALA A 292 6.83 -4.11 0.26
N ALA A 293 8.11 -4.07 0.68
CA ALA A 293 9.03 -5.19 0.55
C ALA A 293 8.53 -6.45 1.29
N LEU A 294 8.04 -6.29 2.53
CA LEU A 294 7.44 -7.37 3.31
C LEU A 294 6.18 -7.96 2.64
N ARG A 295 5.30 -7.13 2.08
CA ARG A 295 4.13 -7.60 1.32
C ARG A 295 4.52 -8.42 0.09
N ASN A 296 5.65 -8.09 -0.52
CA ASN A 296 6.18 -8.79 -1.68
C ASN A 296 7.08 -9.98 -1.32
N GLY A 297 7.15 -10.35 -0.03
CA GLY A 297 7.94 -11.49 0.45
C GLY A 297 9.46 -11.29 0.39
N LYS A 298 9.93 -10.04 0.25
CA LYS A 298 11.36 -9.69 0.34
C LYS A 298 11.75 -9.37 1.77
N ASN A 299 12.94 -9.79 2.17
CA ASN A 299 13.48 -9.52 3.50
C ASN A 299 13.96 -8.04 3.55
N PRO A 300 13.39 -7.19 4.41
CA PRO A 300 13.65 -5.74 4.37
C PRO A 300 15.13 -5.38 4.68
N ASN A 301 15.84 -6.27 5.37
CA ASN A 301 17.23 -6.11 5.81
C ASN A 301 18.25 -6.94 4.99
N GLU A 302 17.85 -7.68 3.93
CA GLU A 302 18.82 -8.46 3.12
C GLU A 302 19.61 -7.60 2.12
N ASP A 303 19.05 -6.46 1.72
CA ASP A 303 19.69 -5.55 0.75
C ASP A 303 19.94 -4.19 1.44
N ASP A 304 21.04 -4.10 2.21
CA ASP A 304 21.63 -2.84 2.70
C ASP A 304 22.61 -2.23 1.68
N ASN A 305 22.87 -2.92 0.56
CA ASN A 305 23.50 -2.27 -0.58
C ASN A 305 22.46 -1.37 -1.26
N PRO A 306 22.76 -0.07 -1.49
CA PRO A 306 21.92 0.76 -2.34
C PRO A 306 21.74 0.03 -3.68
N PRO A 307 20.54 0.03 -4.27
CA PRO A 307 20.33 -0.61 -5.57
C PRO A 307 21.35 -0.03 -6.54
N GLU A 308 22.16 -0.89 -7.15
CA GLU A 308 23.13 -0.46 -8.16
C GLU A 308 22.39 0.28 -9.26
N GLN A 309 22.97 1.41 -9.68
CA GLN A 309 22.43 2.21 -10.75
C GLN A 309 22.32 1.36 -12.01
N ARG A 310 21.10 1.14 -12.50
CA ARG A 310 20.87 0.32 -13.68
C ARG A 310 21.11 1.17 -14.92
N VAL A 311 21.90 0.67 -15.85
CA VAL A 311 22.07 1.26 -17.18
C VAL A 311 21.37 0.39 -18.21
N ALA A 312 20.58 0.99 -19.08
CA ALA A 312 19.98 0.33 -20.24
C ALA A 312 20.64 0.86 -21.51
N GLN A 313 21.04 -0.08 -22.37
CA GLN A 313 21.61 0.21 -23.68
C GLN A 313 20.50 0.28 -24.74
N PRO A 314 20.68 1.07 -25.81
CA PRO A 314 19.73 1.11 -26.93
C PRO A 314 19.66 -0.24 -27.65
N SER A 315 18.57 -0.46 -28.36
CA SER A 315 18.25 -1.71 -29.05
C SER A 315 19.35 -2.22 -29.97
N THR A 316 19.97 -1.31 -30.72
CA THR A 316 21.05 -1.60 -31.68
C THR A 316 22.25 -2.25 -30.99
N VAL A 317 22.67 -1.68 -29.84
CA VAL A 317 23.76 -2.22 -29.02
C VAL A 317 23.38 -3.52 -28.34
N ARG A 318 22.12 -3.64 -27.87
CA ARG A 318 21.62 -4.90 -27.27
C ARG A 318 21.54 -6.04 -28.29
N GLU A 319 21.28 -5.74 -29.57
CA GLU A 319 21.31 -6.70 -30.67
C GLU A 319 22.73 -7.15 -30.98
N GLU A 320 23.66 -6.21 -31.10
CA GLU A 320 25.08 -6.49 -31.35
C GLU A 320 25.70 -7.36 -30.24
N ASN A 321 25.35 -7.07 -28.97
CA ASN A 321 25.82 -7.83 -27.82
C ASN A 321 25.12 -9.18 -27.63
N GLY A 322 24.07 -9.47 -28.41
CA GLY A 322 23.29 -10.71 -28.29
C GLY A 322 22.37 -10.76 -27.06
N ASP A 323 22.14 -9.64 -26.39
CA ASP A 323 21.26 -9.51 -25.21
C ASP A 323 19.76 -9.53 -25.58
N ARG A 324 19.42 -9.34 -26.85
CA ARG A 324 18.04 -9.54 -27.33
C ARG A 324 17.70 -11.04 -27.41
N THR A 325 17.13 -11.58 -26.33
CA THR A 325 16.34 -12.81 -26.40
C THR A 325 14.96 -12.51 -26.98
N ASN A 326 14.91 -12.43 -28.31
CA ASN A 326 13.73 -12.33 -29.18
C ASN A 326 12.98 -10.98 -29.16
N PRO A 327 12.99 -10.20 -30.25
CA PRO A 327 12.13 -9.03 -30.36
C PRO A 327 10.66 -9.47 -30.50
N ASP A 328 9.82 -9.06 -29.56
CA ASP A 328 8.35 -9.14 -29.63
C ASP A 328 7.80 -7.97 -30.49
N THR A 329 8.40 -7.78 -31.66
CA THR A 329 7.89 -6.95 -32.75
C THR A 329 7.75 -7.92 -33.90
N GLY A 330 6.55 -8.03 -34.47
CA GLY A 330 6.23 -8.96 -35.57
C GLY A 330 6.95 -8.64 -36.88
N GLU A 331 8.26 -8.46 -36.84
CA GLU A 331 9.14 -8.36 -37.98
C GLU A 331 9.29 -9.73 -38.63
N ILE A 332 9.28 -9.73 -39.95
CA ILE A 332 9.32 -10.93 -40.76
C ILE A 332 10.72 -11.55 -40.61
N PRO A 333 10.84 -12.82 -40.17
CA PRO A 333 12.13 -13.45 -39.95
C PRO A 333 12.91 -13.51 -41.26
N VAL A 334 14.14 -13.01 -41.21
CA VAL A 334 15.06 -13.02 -42.34
C VAL A 334 15.61 -14.44 -42.50
N VAL A 335 15.20 -15.14 -43.55
CA VAL A 335 15.62 -16.54 -43.79
C VAL A 335 16.74 -16.57 -44.83
N GLN A 336 17.87 -17.16 -44.47
CA GLN A 336 18.92 -17.51 -45.41
C GLN A 336 18.58 -18.85 -46.07
N LYS A 337 18.41 -18.83 -47.39
CA LYS A 337 18.05 -20.00 -48.18
C LYS A 337 19.26 -20.90 -48.42
N ASP A 338 18.98 -22.14 -48.83
CA ASP A 338 20.01 -23.12 -49.22
C ASP A 338 20.87 -22.66 -50.42
N ASP A 339 20.39 -21.70 -51.22
CA ASP A 339 21.13 -21.07 -52.33
C ASP A 339 22.01 -19.88 -51.89
N GLY A 340 22.05 -19.58 -50.58
CA GLY A 340 22.82 -18.50 -49.98
C GLY A 340 22.15 -17.12 -50.05
N ARG A 341 20.97 -16.99 -50.69
CA ARG A 341 20.23 -15.73 -50.73
C ARG A 341 19.49 -15.48 -49.43
N ILE A 342 19.41 -14.22 -49.04
CA ILE A 342 18.72 -13.77 -47.84
C ILE A 342 17.38 -13.16 -48.29
N SER A 343 16.27 -13.64 -47.74
CA SER A 343 14.92 -13.16 -48.08
C SER A 343 14.14 -12.77 -46.83
N ALA A 344 13.47 -11.61 -46.91
CA ALA A 344 12.54 -11.10 -45.90
C ALA A 344 11.13 -10.87 -46.51
N ASP A 345 10.88 -11.37 -47.72
CA ASP A 345 9.61 -11.21 -48.42
C ASP A 345 8.53 -12.13 -47.81
N PRO A 346 7.40 -11.61 -47.31
CA PRO A 346 6.33 -12.42 -46.74
C PRO A 346 5.64 -13.36 -47.74
N ASN A 347 5.81 -13.16 -49.05
CA ASN A 347 5.31 -14.07 -50.09
C ASN A 347 6.29 -15.21 -50.42
N ASP A 348 7.46 -15.25 -49.78
CA ASP A 348 8.44 -16.31 -49.95
C ASP A 348 8.04 -17.56 -49.13
N PRO A 349 7.98 -18.77 -49.74
CA PRO A 349 7.53 -19.98 -49.05
C PRO A 349 8.38 -20.37 -47.83
N GLU A 350 9.68 -20.05 -47.82
CA GLU A 350 10.57 -20.39 -46.70
C GLU A 350 10.39 -19.44 -45.51
N VAL A 351 10.20 -18.15 -45.80
CA VAL A 351 9.89 -17.12 -44.80
C VAL A 351 8.51 -17.35 -44.18
N ALA A 352 7.50 -17.67 -45.00
CA ALA A 352 6.16 -18.02 -44.54
C ALA A 352 6.15 -19.26 -43.62
N LYS A 353 7.03 -20.23 -43.88
CA LYS A 353 7.20 -21.43 -43.04
C LYS A 353 7.88 -21.09 -41.71
N ALA A 354 8.86 -20.20 -41.70
CA ALA A 354 9.52 -19.70 -40.50
C ALA A 354 8.53 -18.97 -39.56
N ILE A 355 7.74 -18.02 -40.10
CA ILE A 355 6.68 -17.31 -39.36
C ILE A 355 5.70 -18.30 -38.71
N ARG A 356 5.26 -19.31 -39.47
CA ARG A 356 4.29 -20.30 -38.98
C ARG A 356 4.85 -21.15 -37.85
N ASN A 357 6.13 -21.54 -37.93
CA ASN A 357 6.79 -22.32 -36.89
C ASN A 357 6.98 -21.51 -35.61
N GLU A 358 7.38 -20.24 -35.73
CA GLU A 358 7.52 -19.34 -34.58
C GLU A 358 6.19 -19.11 -33.87
N HIS A 359 5.10 -18.88 -34.61
CA HIS A 359 3.76 -18.76 -34.04
C HIS A 359 3.30 -20.03 -33.31
N ILE A 360 3.72 -21.21 -33.77
CA ILE A 360 3.43 -22.49 -33.12
C ILE A 360 4.24 -22.63 -31.81
N GLU A 361 5.52 -22.26 -31.82
CA GLU A 361 6.41 -22.24 -30.66
C GLU A 361 5.87 -21.29 -29.57
N GLN A 362 5.56 -20.04 -29.93
CA GLN A 362 4.98 -19.05 -29.01
C GLN A 362 3.64 -19.52 -28.41
N ARG A 363 2.78 -20.18 -29.20
CA ARG A 363 1.53 -20.76 -28.70
C ARG A 363 1.76 -21.93 -27.73
N LYS A 364 2.82 -22.73 -27.93
CA LYS A 364 3.20 -23.80 -27.01
C LYS A 364 3.73 -23.24 -25.69
N THR A 365 4.61 -22.24 -25.70
CA THR A 365 5.19 -21.65 -24.48
C THR A 365 4.14 -20.93 -23.63
N LYS A 366 3.19 -20.20 -24.24
CA LYS A 366 2.07 -19.55 -23.53
C LYS A 366 1.10 -20.57 -22.90
N ARG A 367 0.86 -21.72 -23.56
CA ARG A 367 -0.01 -22.80 -23.06
C ARG A 367 0.61 -23.59 -21.91
N THR A 368 1.93 -23.80 -21.89
CA THR A 368 2.61 -24.54 -20.81
C THR A 368 2.67 -23.73 -19.52
N ARG A 369 2.92 -22.41 -19.60
CA ARG A 369 3.00 -21.52 -18.43
C ARG A 369 1.65 -21.36 -17.72
N THR A 370 0.56 -21.23 -18.49
CA THR A 370 -0.81 -21.11 -17.94
C THR A 370 -1.33 -22.41 -17.31
N ARG A 371 -1.01 -23.58 -17.90
CA ARG A 371 -1.33 -24.89 -17.29
C ARG A 371 -0.57 -25.13 -16.00
N ARG A 372 0.74 -24.83 -15.96
CA ARG A 372 1.57 -25.00 -14.76
C ARG A 372 1.06 -24.16 -13.59
N ASN A 373 0.72 -22.89 -13.81
CA ASN A 373 0.20 -22.03 -12.75
C ASN A 373 -1.18 -22.48 -12.22
N ARG A 374 -2.05 -23.02 -13.09
CA ARG A 374 -3.33 -23.61 -12.66
C ARG A 374 -3.12 -24.87 -11.82
N VAL A 375 -2.18 -25.73 -12.21
CA VAL A 375 -1.86 -26.95 -11.44
C VAL A 375 -1.29 -26.59 -10.07
N ILE A 376 -0.39 -25.61 -9.98
CA ILE A 376 0.16 -25.14 -8.70
C ILE A 376 -0.95 -24.59 -7.80
N ALA A 377 -1.86 -23.75 -8.33
CA ALA A 377 -2.98 -23.21 -7.56
C ALA A 377 -3.90 -24.31 -7.00
N ILE A 378 -4.19 -25.35 -7.80
CA ILE A 378 -4.98 -26.50 -7.36
C ILE A 378 -4.27 -27.26 -6.23
N ILE A 379 -2.96 -27.52 -6.37
CA ILE A 379 -2.18 -28.22 -5.34
C ILE A 379 -2.16 -27.44 -4.03
N VAL A 380 -1.92 -26.12 -4.07
CA VAL A 380 -1.93 -25.26 -2.87
C VAL A 380 -3.30 -25.30 -2.18
N THR A 381 -4.38 -25.25 -2.96
CA THR A 381 -5.74 -25.32 -2.40
C THR A 381 -6.01 -26.66 -1.72
N ILE A 382 -5.56 -27.77 -2.30
CA ILE A 382 -5.68 -29.11 -1.70
C ILE A 382 -4.88 -29.19 -0.40
N VAL A 383 -3.66 -28.66 -0.36
CA VAL A 383 -2.82 -28.67 0.85
C VAL A 383 -3.46 -27.86 1.98
N VAL A 384 -4.04 -26.69 1.68
CA VAL A 384 -4.75 -25.88 2.68
C VAL A 384 -5.97 -26.63 3.22
N LEU A 385 -6.76 -27.27 2.34
CA LEU A 385 -7.93 -28.07 2.76
C LEU A 385 -7.52 -29.28 3.62
N LEU A 386 -6.42 -29.96 3.27
CA LEU A 386 -5.89 -31.06 4.09
C LEU A 386 -5.38 -30.57 5.44
N GLY A 387 -4.74 -29.40 5.51
CA GLY A 387 -4.32 -28.77 6.77
C GLY A 387 -5.51 -28.44 7.67
N LEU A 388 -6.57 -27.84 7.11
CA LEU A 388 -7.81 -27.55 7.84
C LEU A 388 -8.50 -28.83 8.33
N ALA A 389 -8.59 -29.86 7.49
CA ALA A 389 -9.15 -31.15 7.88
C ALA A 389 -8.32 -31.84 8.97
N GLY A 390 -6.99 -31.77 8.89
CA GLY A 390 -6.08 -32.27 9.92
C GLY A 390 -6.23 -31.55 11.26
N GLY A 391 -6.35 -30.22 11.24
CA GLY A 391 -6.62 -29.40 12.43
C GLY A 391 -7.98 -29.72 13.07
N ALA A 392 -9.03 -29.87 12.25
CA ALA A 392 -10.36 -30.29 12.71
C ALA A 392 -10.34 -31.70 13.32
N PHE A 393 -9.60 -32.64 12.72
CA PHE A 393 -9.47 -33.99 13.26
C PHE A 393 -8.71 -34.03 14.59
N ALA A 394 -7.62 -33.26 14.70
CA ALA A 394 -6.85 -33.17 15.94
C ALA A 394 -7.68 -32.57 17.09
N THR A 395 -8.44 -31.51 16.81
CA THR A 395 -9.34 -30.88 17.79
C THR A 395 -10.51 -31.79 18.18
N TYR A 396 -11.11 -32.51 17.23
CA TYR A 396 -12.13 -33.51 17.50
C TYR A 396 -11.59 -34.66 18.37
N ARG A 397 -10.41 -35.19 18.04
CA ARG A 397 -9.79 -36.27 18.81
C ARG A 397 -9.43 -35.84 20.24
N TRP A 398 -8.95 -34.60 20.40
CA TRP A 398 -8.69 -34.03 21.73
C TRP A 398 -9.97 -33.85 22.55
N SER A 399 -11.05 -33.33 21.93
CA SER A 399 -12.37 -33.20 22.57
C SER A 399 -12.85 -34.52 23.18
N GLN A 400 -12.69 -35.63 22.45
CA GLN A 400 -13.11 -36.97 22.89
C GLN A 400 -12.31 -37.53 24.09
N THR A 401 -11.24 -36.86 24.54
CA THR A 401 -10.49 -37.25 25.74
C THR A 401 -11.05 -36.66 27.03
N LYS A 402 -12.00 -35.72 26.94
CA LYS A 402 -12.58 -35.02 28.09
C LYS A 402 -13.97 -35.58 28.41
N TYR A 403 -14.37 -35.41 29.66
CA TYR A 403 -15.69 -35.76 30.15
C TYR A 403 -16.30 -34.56 30.84
N TYR A 404 -17.62 -34.40 30.82
CA TYR A 404 -18.28 -33.41 31.66
C TYR A 404 -19.60 -33.94 32.23
N ILE A 405 -20.04 -33.35 33.33
CA ILE A 405 -21.36 -33.61 33.91
C ILE A 405 -22.28 -32.46 33.51
N GLY A 406 -23.44 -32.78 32.95
CA GLY A 406 -24.43 -31.80 32.52
C GLY A 406 -25.85 -32.31 32.69
N ASP A 407 -26.81 -31.44 32.38
CA ASP A 407 -28.23 -31.78 32.35
C ASP A 407 -28.60 -32.40 30.99
N ASP A 408 -29.22 -33.57 31.01
CA ASP A 408 -29.82 -34.23 29.85
C ASP A 408 -31.30 -34.47 30.11
N ASN A 409 -32.17 -33.71 29.44
CA ASN A 409 -33.62 -33.83 29.56
C ASN A 409 -34.16 -33.83 31.01
N GLY A 410 -33.52 -33.07 31.92
CA GLY A 410 -33.91 -32.96 33.32
C GLY A 410 -33.30 -34.01 34.26
N GLU A 411 -32.37 -34.84 33.77
CA GLU A 411 -31.55 -35.74 34.57
C GLU A 411 -30.06 -35.42 34.44
N VAL A 412 -29.30 -35.64 35.52
CA VAL A 412 -27.85 -35.47 35.49
C VAL A 412 -27.19 -36.63 34.73
N ALA A 413 -26.44 -36.32 33.69
CA ALA A 413 -25.72 -37.31 32.88
C ALA A 413 -24.22 -36.96 32.76
N ILE A 414 -23.41 -38.00 32.58
CA ILE A 414 -21.98 -37.85 32.25
C ILE A 414 -21.84 -37.95 30.74
N PHE A 415 -21.31 -36.90 30.13
CA PHE A 415 -21.03 -36.80 28.72
C PHE A 415 -19.54 -37.01 28.44
N GLN A 416 -19.21 -37.62 27.30
CA GLN A 416 -17.85 -37.66 26.76
C GLN A 416 -17.75 -36.64 25.62
N GLY A 417 -16.81 -35.69 25.74
CA GLY A 417 -16.65 -34.54 24.87
C GLY A 417 -16.52 -33.22 25.62
N VAL A 418 -16.71 -32.11 24.92
CA VAL A 418 -16.68 -30.74 25.46
C VAL A 418 -18.10 -30.14 25.40
N PRO A 419 -18.56 -29.36 26.39
CA PRO A 419 -19.92 -28.79 26.44
C PRO A 419 -20.13 -27.60 25.47
N THR A 420 -19.65 -27.73 24.22
CA THR A 420 -19.80 -26.70 23.18
C THR A 420 -20.37 -27.32 21.91
N SER A 421 -21.26 -26.61 21.24
CA SER A 421 -21.74 -26.97 19.91
C SER A 421 -20.96 -26.19 18.85
N LEU A 422 -20.53 -26.87 17.79
CA LEU A 422 -19.97 -26.23 16.59
C LEU A 422 -20.87 -26.54 15.41
N PHE A 423 -21.32 -25.49 14.71
CA PHE A 423 -22.17 -25.60 13.51
C PHE A 423 -23.42 -26.50 13.70
N GLY A 424 -24.03 -26.47 14.89
CA GLY A 424 -25.25 -27.21 15.20
C GLY A 424 -25.06 -28.69 15.56
N PHE A 425 -23.81 -29.19 15.56
CA PHE A 425 -23.50 -30.55 16.02
C PHE A 425 -23.01 -30.52 17.46
N GLN A 426 -23.60 -31.39 18.29
CA GLN A 426 -23.08 -31.64 19.64
C GLN A 426 -21.80 -32.46 19.52
N LEU A 427 -20.71 -31.93 20.08
CA LEU A 427 -19.40 -32.58 20.11
C LEU A 427 -19.26 -33.56 21.29
N SER A 428 -20.38 -33.89 21.92
CA SER A 428 -20.48 -34.75 23.08
C SER A 428 -21.64 -35.73 22.95
N HIS A 429 -21.54 -36.85 23.66
CA HIS A 429 -22.61 -37.84 23.77
C HIS A 429 -22.70 -38.33 25.22
N ALA A 430 -23.91 -38.64 25.68
CA ALA A 430 -24.14 -39.18 27.02
C ALA A 430 -23.57 -40.60 27.10
N VAL A 431 -22.73 -40.85 28.11
CA VAL A 431 -22.09 -42.14 28.37
C VAL A 431 -22.73 -42.84 29.58
N THR A 432 -23.29 -42.07 30.51
CA THR A 432 -23.92 -42.65 31.71
C THR A 432 -25.01 -41.74 32.26
N ASP A 433 -26.22 -42.28 32.38
CA ASP A 433 -27.35 -41.63 33.03
C ASP A 433 -27.33 -41.96 34.52
N THR A 434 -27.44 -40.94 35.38
CA THR A 434 -27.37 -41.14 36.84
C THR A 434 -28.75 -41.24 37.51
N HIS A 435 -29.83 -41.09 36.73
CA HIS A 435 -31.24 -41.10 37.18
C HIS A 435 -31.53 -40.13 38.34
N MET A 436 -30.75 -39.05 38.44
CA MET A 436 -30.94 -37.99 39.42
C MET A 436 -31.64 -36.82 38.71
N LYS A 437 -32.80 -36.41 39.20
CA LYS A 437 -33.53 -35.28 38.63
C LYS A 437 -32.83 -33.96 38.95
N THR A 438 -32.55 -33.17 37.92
CA THR A 438 -31.88 -31.88 38.05
C THR A 438 -32.72 -30.88 38.88
N SER A 439 -34.05 -31.02 38.87
CA SER A 439 -34.97 -30.22 39.67
C SER A 439 -34.87 -30.43 41.18
N GLU A 440 -34.29 -31.55 41.64
CA GLU A 440 -34.11 -31.86 43.06
C GLU A 440 -32.79 -31.31 43.61
N LEU A 441 -31.91 -30.79 42.74
CA LEU A 441 -30.62 -30.22 43.12
C LEU A 441 -30.74 -28.74 43.53
N PRO A 442 -29.87 -28.26 44.43
CA PRO A 442 -29.79 -26.84 44.78
C PRO A 442 -29.58 -25.93 43.55
N PRO A 443 -30.11 -24.69 43.57
CA PRO A 443 -30.01 -23.77 42.43
C PRO A 443 -28.58 -23.53 41.92
N SER A 444 -27.60 -23.50 42.82
CA SER A 444 -26.18 -23.37 42.47
C SER A 444 -25.66 -24.53 41.63
N TRP A 445 -26.15 -25.75 41.87
CA TRP A 445 -25.77 -26.93 41.10
C TRP A 445 -26.48 -26.96 39.75
N GLN A 446 -27.72 -26.48 39.67
CA GLN A 446 -28.45 -26.39 38.40
C GLN A 446 -27.74 -25.44 37.42
N GLU A 447 -27.25 -24.30 37.91
CA GLU A 447 -26.49 -23.34 37.10
C GLU A 447 -25.12 -23.89 36.66
N GLN A 448 -24.42 -24.61 37.55
CA GLN A 448 -23.13 -25.24 37.22
C GLN A 448 -23.29 -26.42 36.23
N LEU A 449 -24.36 -27.20 36.36
CA LEU A 449 -24.66 -28.30 35.44
C LEU A 449 -25.13 -27.80 34.07
N ALA A 450 -25.82 -26.65 34.02
CA ALA A 450 -26.17 -25.99 32.77
C ALA A 450 -24.94 -25.48 32.00
N GLN A 451 -23.87 -25.08 32.71
CA GLN A 451 -22.59 -24.67 32.11
C GLN A 451 -21.68 -25.87 31.75
N GLY A 452 -21.93 -27.04 32.35
CA GLY A 452 -21.16 -28.26 32.15
C GLY A 452 -19.87 -28.28 32.97
N ILE A 453 -19.76 -29.23 33.90
CA ILE A 453 -18.58 -29.37 34.77
C ILE A 453 -17.60 -30.35 34.13
N SER A 454 -16.47 -29.86 33.61
CA SER A 454 -15.49 -30.66 32.87
C SER A 454 -14.47 -31.39 33.78
N PHE A 455 -14.09 -32.61 33.39
CA PHE A 455 -13.14 -33.48 34.05
C PHE A 455 -12.20 -34.14 33.03
N ASP A 456 -11.00 -34.51 33.48
CA ASP A 456 -9.98 -35.14 32.63
C ASP A 456 -10.21 -36.65 32.47
N THR A 457 -10.95 -37.28 33.39
CA THR A 457 -11.22 -38.72 33.35
C THR A 457 -12.66 -39.07 33.75
N TYR A 458 -13.19 -40.16 33.18
CA TYR A 458 -14.50 -40.70 33.57
C TYR A 458 -14.58 -41.06 35.06
N GLY A 459 -13.48 -41.56 35.63
CA GLY A 459 -13.42 -41.93 37.04
C GLY A 459 -13.65 -40.73 37.97
N GLU A 460 -13.10 -39.58 37.62
CA GLU A 460 -13.27 -38.32 38.36
C GLU A 460 -14.72 -37.82 38.28
N ALA A 461 -15.30 -37.77 37.08
CA ALA A 461 -16.70 -37.43 36.87
C ALA A 461 -17.65 -38.36 37.66
N LYS A 462 -17.36 -39.67 37.68
CA LYS A 462 -18.13 -40.66 38.45
C LYS A 462 -17.99 -40.48 39.97
N THR A 463 -16.83 -40.05 40.43
CA THR A 463 -16.60 -39.79 41.86
C THR A 463 -17.34 -38.53 42.29
N HIS A 464 -17.35 -37.51 41.43
CA HIS A 464 -18.04 -36.25 41.67
C HIS A 464 -19.57 -36.41 41.67
N THR A 465 -20.14 -37.19 40.73
CA THR A 465 -21.58 -37.54 40.74
C THR A 465 -22.00 -38.29 42.00
N ARG A 466 -21.16 -39.18 42.53
CA ARG A 466 -21.41 -39.84 43.83
C ARG A 466 -21.40 -38.86 44.99
N LEU A 467 -20.56 -37.83 44.93
CA LEU A 467 -20.45 -36.79 45.95
C LEU A 467 -21.71 -35.91 45.95
N ILE A 468 -22.17 -35.51 44.76
CA ILE A 468 -23.46 -34.82 44.56
C ILE A 468 -24.61 -35.68 45.11
N LYS A 469 -24.65 -36.98 44.78
CA LYS A 469 -25.67 -37.91 45.28
C LYS A 469 -25.66 -38.05 46.81
N LYS A 470 -24.47 -38.05 47.43
CA LYS A 470 -24.30 -38.15 48.88
C LYS A 470 -24.79 -36.87 49.57
N GLN A 471 -24.48 -35.70 49.01
CA GLN A 471 -24.96 -34.42 49.53
C GLN A 471 -26.49 -34.28 49.39
N LEU A 472 -27.05 -34.70 48.26
CA LEU A 472 -28.51 -34.73 48.05
C LEU A 472 -29.20 -35.61 49.10
N LYS A 473 -28.65 -36.81 49.36
CA LYS A 473 -29.20 -37.72 50.36
C LYS A 473 -29.11 -37.15 51.79
N GLN A 474 -27.98 -36.52 52.14
CA GLN A 474 -27.83 -35.85 53.44
C GLN A 474 -28.83 -34.71 53.61
N GLN A 475 -29.09 -33.91 52.58
CA GLN A 475 -30.11 -32.86 52.64
C GLN A 475 -31.53 -33.42 52.74
N GLN A 476 -31.83 -34.52 52.05
CA GLN A 476 -33.12 -35.22 52.18
C GLN A 476 -33.31 -35.82 53.58
N ASP A 477 -32.26 -36.43 54.15
CA ASP A 477 -32.27 -36.98 55.51
C ASP A 477 -32.42 -35.86 56.57
N GLU A 478 -31.74 -34.71 56.39
CA GLU A 478 -31.89 -33.52 57.25
C GLU A 478 -33.27 -32.86 57.11
N ALA A 479 -33.86 -32.84 55.90
CA ALA A 479 -35.22 -32.35 55.67
C ALA A 479 -36.26 -33.27 56.32
N ALA A 480 -36.08 -34.60 56.23
CA ALA A 480 -36.93 -35.59 56.88
C ALA A 480 -36.81 -35.55 58.42
N GLN A 481 -35.61 -35.30 58.96
CA GLN A 481 -35.43 -35.06 60.40
C GLN A 481 -36.10 -33.76 60.86
N LYS A 482 -36.01 -32.67 60.09
CA LYS A 482 -36.75 -31.42 60.39
C LYS A 482 -38.27 -31.57 60.31
N GLU A 483 -38.78 -32.45 59.45
CA GLU A 483 -40.21 -32.81 59.42
C GLU A 483 -40.62 -33.72 60.58
N GLN A 484 -39.76 -34.65 61.01
CA GLN A 484 -39.99 -35.46 62.21
C GLN A 484 -39.88 -34.67 63.51
N ASP A 485 -38.96 -33.71 63.61
CA ASP A 485 -38.85 -32.79 64.76
C ASP A 485 -40.03 -31.80 64.82
N LYS A 486 -40.60 -31.42 63.66
CA LYS A 486 -41.88 -30.71 63.62
C LYS A 486 -43.07 -31.58 64.03
N ALA A 487 -43.07 -32.87 63.68
CA ALA A 487 -44.12 -33.81 64.09
C ALA A 487 -44.03 -34.24 65.57
N ASN A 488 -42.82 -34.27 66.17
CA ASN A 488 -42.59 -34.55 67.60
C ASN A 488 -42.67 -33.30 68.49
N GLY A 489 -42.66 -32.09 67.92
CA GLY A 489 -42.88 -30.83 68.64
C GLY A 489 -44.36 -30.46 68.86
N GLU A 490 -45.28 -31.23 68.28
CA GLU A 490 -46.73 -30.94 68.28
C GLU A 490 -47.55 -31.98 69.08
N SER A 491 -46.92 -32.66 70.04
CA SER A 491 -47.53 -33.69 70.89
C SER A 491 -47.25 -33.56 72.40
N ASP A 492 -46.82 -32.39 72.90
CA ASP A 492 -46.76 -32.11 74.35
C ASP A 492 -47.07 -30.63 74.66
N ASN A 493 -48.33 -30.20 74.48
CA ASN A 493 -48.89 -29.15 75.33
C ASN A 493 -50.43 -29.09 75.29
N LYS A 494 -51.10 -29.86 76.15
CA LYS A 494 -52.46 -29.53 76.60
C LYS A 494 -52.72 -30.02 78.02
N SER A 495 -53.10 -29.06 78.88
CA SER A 495 -53.52 -29.18 80.29
C SER A 495 -52.36 -29.34 81.30
N SER A 496 -52.29 -28.65 82.44
CA SER A 496 -53.25 -27.81 83.18
C SER A 496 -52.54 -27.12 84.36
N GLY A 497 -52.89 -25.86 84.65
CA GLY A 497 -53.05 -25.29 86.02
C GLY A 497 -51.82 -25.16 86.94
N THR A 498 -51.68 -24.22 87.89
CA THR A 498 -52.54 -23.20 88.51
C THR A 498 -51.64 -22.39 89.48
N THR A 499 -51.99 -21.11 89.73
CA THR A 499 -51.68 -20.24 90.92
C THR A 499 -50.24 -19.75 91.20
N SER A 500 -49.97 -18.44 91.05
CA SER A 500 -49.91 -17.37 92.09
C SER A 500 -48.66 -17.45 92.99
N ASP A 501 -47.86 -16.42 93.29
CA ASP A 501 -48.19 -15.02 93.56
C ASP A 501 -46.89 -14.18 93.74
N LYS A 502 -47.06 -12.85 93.83
CA LYS A 502 -46.20 -11.78 94.42
C LYS A 502 -45.10 -11.03 93.64
N SER A 503 -45.41 -9.72 93.47
CA SER A 503 -44.61 -8.49 93.74
C SER A 503 -43.27 -8.30 93.01
N SER A 504 -42.83 -7.13 92.53
CA SER A 504 -43.22 -5.72 92.63
C SER A 504 -42.18 -4.89 91.84
N GLY A 505 -42.55 -3.71 91.33
CA GLY A 505 -41.63 -2.61 90.94
C GLY A 505 -41.15 -2.66 89.48
N LYS A 506 -41.61 -1.84 88.52
CA LYS A 506 -41.66 -0.37 88.33
C LYS A 506 -40.46 0.15 87.50
N SER A 507 -40.83 0.92 86.45
CA SER A 507 -40.10 1.99 85.72
C SER A 507 -38.84 1.61 84.93
N ASP A 508 -38.55 2.13 83.73
CA ASP A 508 -39.16 3.21 82.93
C ASP A 508 -38.60 3.14 81.48
N LYS A 509 -39.35 3.71 80.54
CA LYS A 509 -38.99 4.57 79.37
C LYS A 509 -37.51 4.58 78.86
N SER A 510 -37.19 4.77 77.58
CA SER A 510 -37.84 5.46 76.47
C SER A 510 -36.91 5.41 75.23
N ASP A 511 -37.51 5.53 74.05
CA ASP A 511 -37.10 6.31 72.87
C ASP A 511 -35.73 6.16 72.18
N ASP A 512 -35.87 6.25 70.86
CA ASP A 512 -35.09 7.09 69.92
C ASP A 512 -34.14 6.44 68.90
N ALA A 513 -34.56 6.64 67.65
CA ALA A 513 -33.90 7.14 66.44
C ALA A 513 -32.36 7.25 66.29
N SER A 514 -31.99 7.40 65.01
CA SER A 514 -30.73 7.92 64.41
C SER A 514 -29.89 6.83 63.71
N ALA A 515 -29.85 6.73 62.38
CA ALA A 515 -29.20 7.62 61.39
C ALA A 515 -27.66 7.54 61.36
N ASN A 516 -27.11 7.09 60.22
CA ASN A 516 -26.03 7.71 59.40
C ASN A 516 -25.61 6.71 58.28
N LYS A 517 -25.59 7.11 56.99
CA LYS A 517 -24.46 7.71 56.22
C LYS A 517 -23.20 6.83 56.27
N SER A 518 -22.45 6.57 55.20
CA SER A 518 -22.10 7.32 53.99
C SER A 518 -21.73 6.33 52.86
N GLY A 519 -21.88 6.61 51.57
CA GLY A 519 -21.07 7.55 50.77
C GLY A 519 -20.21 6.74 49.79
N GLY A 520 -20.47 6.80 48.48
CA GLY A 520 -19.60 7.47 47.49
C GLY A 520 -18.73 6.42 46.79
N ASP A 521 -18.41 6.46 45.50
CA ASP A 521 -18.55 7.48 44.49
C ASP A 521 -18.41 6.80 43.09
N GLN A 522 -18.76 7.56 42.07
CA GLN A 522 -18.84 7.22 40.64
C GLN A 522 -17.49 6.93 39.97
N SER A 523 -17.50 6.10 38.92
CA SER A 523 -17.26 6.50 37.51
C SER A 523 -17.36 5.28 36.59
#